data_AF-A0A8C3KYA9-F1
#
_entry.id   AF-A0A8C3KYA9-F1
#
_cell.length_a   1.000
_cell.length_b   1.000
_cell.length_c   1.000
_cell.angle_alpha   90.00
_cell.angle_beta   90.00
_cell.angle_gamma   90.00
#
_symmetry.space_group_name_H-M   'P 1'
#
loop_
_entity.id
_entity.type
_entity.pdbx_description
1 polymer ?
#
loop_
_entity_poly.entity_id
_entity_poly.type
_entity_poly.pdbx_seq_one_letter_code
_entity_poly.pdbx_strand_id
1 'polypeptide(L)'
;MSSYLAQEVHLARRHEEILSQRSALLQQMETYLGDKKTKKTWQTQAADAARRRNAALLNDIEAAEKKLQERMYLLPHPDTVKLETLYWASVKDSLPKWEEFLLGRAEYPIGFKKLKTTKQNNISYPEEDSQKQIL
;
A
#
# COMPACT_ATOMS: atom_id res chain seq x y z
N MET A 1 79.74 -25.19 -42.44
CA MET A 1 79.04 -23.98 -42.91
C MET A 1 77.52 -24.19 -43.03
N SER A 2 77.03 -25.19 -43.76
CA SER A 2 75.58 -25.39 -44.02
C SER A 2 74.69 -25.59 -42.77
N SER A 3 75.18 -26.29 -41.73
CA SER A 3 74.40 -26.55 -40.50
C SER A 3 74.06 -25.29 -39.69
N TYR A 4 74.95 -24.31 -39.65
CA TYR A 4 74.74 -23.08 -38.87
C TYR A 4 73.69 -22.19 -39.54
N LEU A 5 73.77 -22.05 -40.87
CA LEU A 5 72.79 -21.31 -41.66
C LEU A 5 71.37 -21.89 -41.49
N ALA A 6 71.23 -23.21 -41.51
CA ALA A 6 69.94 -23.86 -41.29
C ALA A 6 69.35 -23.55 -39.89
N GLN A 7 70.21 -23.45 -38.87
CA GLN A 7 69.80 -23.11 -37.51
C GLN A 7 69.34 -21.64 -37.40
N GLU A 8 70.06 -20.71 -38.01
CA GLU A 8 69.69 -19.29 -38.03
C GLU A 8 68.35 -19.06 -38.74
N VAL A 9 68.12 -19.74 -39.87
CA VAL A 9 66.85 -19.70 -40.59
C VAL A 9 65.70 -20.24 -39.73
N HIS A 10 65.94 -21.31 -38.97
CA HIS A 10 64.94 -21.85 -38.06
C HIS A 10 64.64 -20.89 -36.90
N LEU A 11 65.67 -20.27 -36.32
CA LEU A 11 65.52 -19.30 -35.24
C LEU A 11 64.77 -18.04 -35.71
N ALA A 12 65.08 -17.52 -36.90
CA ALA A 12 64.38 -16.40 -37.50
C ALA A 12 62.89 -16.72 -37.70
N ARG A 13 62.55 -17.92 -38.21
CA ARG A 13 61.15 -18.34 -38.35
C ARG A 13 60.42 -18.38 -37.01
N ARG A 14 61.07 -18.91 -35.96
CA ARG A 14 60.50 -18.93 -34.60
C ARG A 14 60.32 -17.52 -34.05
N HIS A 15 61.24 -16.61 -34.34
CA HIS A 15 61.14 -15.22 -33.93
C HIS A 15 59.95 -14.53 -34.59
N GLU A 16 59.76 -14.69 -35.89
CA GLU A 16 58.60 -14.15 -36.60
C GLU A 16 57.28 -14.69 -36.04
N GLU A 17 57.23 -15.97 -35.69
CA GLU A 17 56.05 -16.57 -35.07
C GLU A 17 55.77 -15.98 -33.67
N ILE A 18 56.81 -15.73 -32.87
CA ILE A 18 56.67 -15.05 -31.57
C ILE A 18 56.16 -13.62 -31.77
N LEU A 19 56.69 -12.90 -32.76
CA LEU A 19 56.27 -11.53 -33.07
C LEU A 19 54.81 -11.50 -33.55
N SER A 20 54.38 -12.46 -34.38
CA SER A 20 53.00 -12.53 -34.86
C SER A 20 52.01 -12.86 -33.74
N GLN A 21 52.39 -13.76 -32.82
CA GLN A 21 51.56 -14.07 -31.65
C GLN A 21 51.44 -12.87 -30.73
N ARG A 22 52.55 -12.15 -30.49
CA ARG A 22 52.56 -10.94 -29.67
C ARG A 22 51.68 -9.83 -30.26
N SER A 23 51.76 -9.60 -31.58
CA SER A 23 50.93 -8.58 -32.23
C SER A 23 49.44 -8.92 -32.15
N ALA A 24 49.08 -10.19 -32.39
CA ALA A 24 47.70 -10.65 -32.26
C ALA A 24 47.16 -10.48 -30.84
N LEU A 25 47.95 -10.84 -29.81
CA LEU A 25 47.56 -10.67 -28.42
C LEU A 25 47.38 -9.19 -28.05
N LEU A 26 48.30 -8.32 -28.48
CA LEU A 26 48.19 -6.88 -28.22
C LEU A 26 46.92 -6.29 -28.84
N GLN A 27 46.59 -6.68 -30.08
CA GLN A 27 45.37 -6.25 -30.75
C GLN A 27 44.10 -6.76 -30.02
N GLN A 28 44.11 -8.00 -29.52
CA GLN A 28 43.01 -8.53 -28.71
C GLN A 28 42.86 -7.77 -27.38
N MET A 29 43.97 -7.40 -26.74
CA MET A 29 43.94 -6.61 -25.50
C MET A 29 43.41 -5.20 -25.74
N GLU A 30 43.82 -4.54 -26.83
CA GLU A 30 43.37 -3.21 -27.20
C GLU A 30 41.86 -3.18 -27.50
N THR A 31 41.38 -4.12 -28.32
CA THR A 31 39.95 -4.26 -28.64
C THR A 31 39.12 -4.52 -27.38
N TYR A 32 39.55 -5.45 -26.52
CA TYR A 32 38.86 -5.73 -25.26
C TYR A 32 38.77 -4.52 -24.32
N LEU A 33 39.85 -3.74 -24.21
CA LEU A 33 39.85 -2.51 -23.41
C LEU A 33 38.92 -1.44 -24.02
N GLY A 34 38.92 -1.31 -25.35
CA GLY A 34 37.99 -0.46 -26.08
C GLY A 34 36.53 -0.80 -25.79
N ASP A 35 36.15 -2.07 -25.97
CA ASP A 35 34.78 -2.56 -25.74
C ASP A 35 34.35 -2.41 -24.28
N LYS A 36 35.26 -2.68 -23.34
CA LYS A 36 34.98 -2.48 -21.92
C LYS A 36 34.73 -1.00 -21.60
N LYS A 37 35.47 -0.09 -22.22
CA LYS A 37 35.30 1.35 -22.05
C LYS A 37 33.96 1.82 -22.64
N THR A 38 33.63 1.42 -23.86
CA THR A 38 32.37 1.80 -24.51
C THR A 38 31.15 1.24 -23.76
N LYS A 39 31.21 -0.02 -23.29
CA LYS A 39 30.15 -0.61 -22.48
C LYS A 39 29.90 0.18 -21.19
N LYS A 40 30.97 0.57 -20.50
CA LYS A 40 30.87 1.43 -19.29
C LYS A 40 30.24 2.78 -19.62
N THR A 41 30.65 3.44 -20.69
CA THR A 41 30.07 4.75 -21.05
C THR A 41 28.59 4.66 -21.40
N TRP A 42 28.17 3.64 -22.15
CA TRP A 42 26.75 3.41 -22.46
C TRP A 42 25.92 3.14 -21.21
N GLN A 43 26.46 2.35 -20.26
CA GLN A 43 25.79 2.09 -18.98
C GLN A 43 25.64 3.37 -18.14
N THR A 44 26.69 4.18 -18.01
CA THR A 44 26.62 5.44 -17.28
C THR A 44 25.61 6.40 -17.92
N GLN A 45 25.62 6.52 -19.25
CA GLN A 45 24.68 7.38 -19.96
C GLN A 45 23.22 6.92 -19.76
N ALA A 46 22.97 5.61 -19.84
CA ALA A 46 21.65 5.05 -19.58
C ALA A 46 21.20 5.30 -18.12
N ALA A 47 22.11 5.13 -17.16
CA ALA A 47 21.83 5.42 -15.75
C ALA A 47 21.54 6.92 -15.51
N ASP A 48 22.30 7.82 -16.13
CA ASP A 48 22.07 9.26 -16.02
C ASP A 48 20.77 9.69 -16.68
N ALA A 49 20.42 9.12 -17.84
CA ALA A 49 19.14 9.36 -18.49
C ALA A 49 17.97 8.88 -17.63
N ALA A 50 18.07 7.67 -17.06
CA ALA A 50 17.07 7.14 -16.12
C ALA A 50 16.96 8.01 -14.87
N ARG A 51 18.09 8.48 -14.31
CA ARG A 51 18.12 9.38 -13.14
C ARG A 51 17.39 10.69 -13.43
N ARG A 52 17.63 11.32 -14.59
CA ARG A 52 16.94 12.56 -15.00
C ARG A 52 15.44 12.34 -15.15
N ARG A 53 15.03 11.25 -15.80
CA ARG A 53 13.62 10.88 -15.94
C ARG A 53 12.96 10.68 -14.57
N ASN A 54 13.62 9.93 -13.68
CA ASN A 54 13.10 9.64 -12.35
C ASN A 54 12.95 10.91 -11.50
N ALA A 55 13.91 11.84 -11.59
CA ALA A 55 13.81 13.13 -10.91
C ALA A 55 12.62 13.96 -11.42
N ALA A 56 12.39 14.00 -12.73
CA ALA A 56 11.23 14.68 -13.29
C ALA A 56 9.91 14.06 -12.82
N LEU A 57 9.80 12.72 -12.89
CA LEU A 57 8.61 12.00 -12.42
C LEU A 57 8.35 12.22 -10.92
N LEU A 58 9.40 12.26 -10.10
CA LEU A 58 9.25 12.47 -8.67
C LEU A 58 8.72 13.88 -8.37
N ASN A 59 9.21 14.90 -9.09
CA ASN A 59 8.68 16.26 -8.99
C ASN A 59 7.21 16.34 -9.44
N ASP A 60 6.84 15.65 -10.52
CA ASP A 60 5.47 15.61 -11.02
C ASP A 60 4.52 14.95 -10.01
N ILE A 61 4.98 13.87 -9.36
CA ILE A 61 4.24 13.18 -8.29
C ILE A 61 4.06 14.11 -7.09
N GLU A 62 5.12 14.78 -6.64
CA GLU A 62 5.05 15.72 -5.51
C GLU A 62 4.09 16.89 -5.81
N ALA A 63 4.11 17.42 -7.03
CA ALA A 63 3.17 18.46 -7.46
C ALA A 63 1.72 17.96 -7.48
N ALA A 64 1.49 16.73 -7.97
CA ALA A 64 0.17 16.11 -7.96
C ALA A 64 -0.34 15.85 -6.52
N GLU A 65 0.55 15.42 -5.63
CA GLU A 65 0.24 15.21 -4.21
C GLU A 65 -0.16 16.52 -3.54
N LYS A 66 0.62 17.60 -3.69
CA LYS A 66 0.28 18.91 -3.11
C LYS A 66 -1.07 19.41 -3.61
N LYS A 67 -1.34 19.29 -4.91
CA LYS A 67 -2.63 19.65 -5.51
C LYS A 67 -3.79 18.82 -4.95
N LEU A 68 -3.56 17.54 -4.67
CA LEU A 68 -4.56 16.67 -4.04
C LEU A 68 -4.78 17.04 -2.58
N GLN A 69 -3.71 17.30 -1.83
CA GLN A 69 -3.79 17.77 -0.44
C GLN A 69 -4.56 19.08 -0.35
N GLU A 70 -4.24 20.07 -1.18
CA GLU A 70 -4.99 21.33 -1.28
C GLU A 70 -6.49 21.07 -1.49
N ARG A 71 -6.86 20.14 -2.39
CA ARG A 71 -8.26 19.76 -2.62
C ARG A 71 -8.89 19.01 -1.45
N MET A 72 -8.12 18.23 -0.70
CA MET A 72 -8.60 17.51 0.47
C MET A 72 -8.85 18.44 1.66
N TYR A 73 -8.04 19.49 1.80
CA TYR A 73 -8.27 20.56 2.79
C TYR A 73 -9.42 21.49 2.39
N LEU A 74 -9.85 21.48 1.12
CA LEU A 74 -11.11 22.09 0.73
C LEU A 74 -12.27 21.23 1.26
N LEU A 75 -13.33 21.91 1.70
CA LEU A 75 -14.55 21.32 2.27
C LEU A 75 -15.01 20.10 1.46
N PRO A 76 -15.53 19.03 2.11
CA PRO A 76 -16.08 17.87 1.41
C PRO A 76 -17.05 18.29 0.30
N HIS A 77 -17.09 17.51 -0.78
CA HIS A 77 -17.89 17.83 -1.95
C HIS A 77 -19.34 18.15 -1.53
N PRO A 78 -20.00 19.21 -2.05
CA PRO A 78 -21.35 19.61 -1.64
C PRO A 78 -22.37 18.47 -1.62
N ASP A 79 -22.27 17.50 -2.54
CA ASP A 79 -23.14 16.32 -2.52
C ASP A 79 -22.91 15.41 -1.30
N THR A 80 -21.66 15.26 -0.85
CA THR A 80 -21.33 14.53 0.39
C THR A 80 -21.90 15.24 1.62
N VAL A 81 -21.80 16.57 1.68
CA VAL A 81 -22.37 17.37 2.78
C VAL A 81 -23.90 17.29 2.78
N LYS A 82 -24.52 17.37 1.60
CA LYS A 82 -25.97 17.23 1.43
C LYS A 82 -26.45 15.85 1.86
N LEU A 83 -25.74 14.79 1.44
CA LEU A 83 -26.06 13.42 1.82
C LEU A 83 -25.96 13.22 3.34
N GLU A 84 -24.88 13.71 3.95
CA GLU A 84 -24.70 13.66 5.41
C GLU A 84 -25.85 14.39 6.13
N THR A 85 -26.23 15.56 5.64
CA THR A 85 -27.35 16.34 6.20
C THR A 85 -28.67 15.57 6.12
N LEU A 86 -28.98 14.98 4.97
CA LEU A 86 -30.18 14.16 4.77
C LEU A 86 -30.17 12.90 5.62
N TYR A 87 -29.02 12.24 5.76
CA TYR A 87 -28.84 11.07 6.61
C TYR A 87 -29.14 11.41 8.07
N TRP A 88 -28.52 12.45 8.62
CA TRP A 88 -28.77 12.85 10.01
C TRP A 88 -30.21 13.32 10.25
N ALA A 89 -30.86 13.93 9.26
CA ALA A 89 -32.29 14.24 9.33
C ALA A 89 -33.13 12.95 9.40
N SER A 90 -32.88 11.99 8.52
CA SER A 90 -33.57 10.70 8.52
C SER A 90 -33.34 9.92 9.82
N VAL A 91 -32.12 9.96 10.37
CA VAL A 91 -31.82 9.33 11.67
C VAL A 91 -32.69 9.97 12.74
N LYS A 92 -32.73 11.30 12.84
CA LYS A 92 -33.56 12.02 13.80
C LYS A 92 -35.05 11.67 13.67
N ASP A 93 -35.56 11.59 12.44
CA ASP A 93 -36.98 11.22 12.20
C ASP A 93 -37.28 9.77 12.60
N SER A 94 -36.30 8.88 12.44
CA SER A 94 -36.42 7.47 12.83
C SER A 94 -36.21 7.21 14.32
N LEU A 95 -35.68 8.18 15.07
CA LEU A 95 -35.47 8.01 16.51
C LEU A 95 -36.82 7.86 17.22
N PRO A 96 -36.98 6.85 18.08
CA PRO A 96 -38.22 6.71 18.82
C PRO A 96 -38.40 7.91 19.76
N LYS A 97 -39.62 8.42 19.84
CA LYS A 97 -40.00 9.57 20.69
C LYS A 97 -40.06 9.19 22.17
N TRP A 98 -38.93 8.78 22.74
CA TRP A 98 -38.82 8.38 24.13
C TRP A 98 -39.23 9.50 25.08
N GLU A 99 -38.98 10.77 24.74
CA GLU A 99 -39.36 11.92 25.57
C GLU A 99 -40.87 11.99 25.82
N GLU A 100 -41.69 11.91 24.78
CA GLU A 100 -43.15 11.95 24.91
C GLU A 100 -43.68 10.73 25.70
N PHE A 101 -43.06 9.56 25.51
CA PHE A 101 -43.39 8.34 26.26
C PHE A 101 -43.00 8.43 27.74
N LEU A 102 -41.78 8.88 28.04
CA LEU A 102 -41.26 9.02 29.42
C LEU A 102 -42.03 10.09 30.20
N LEU A 103 -42.55 11.11 29.52
CA LEU A 103 -43.42 12.12 30.12
C LEU A 103 -44.88 11.65 30.28
N GLY A 104 -45.19 10.39 29.92
CA GLY A 104 -46.53 9.81 30.02
C GLY A 104 -47.55 10.37 29.01
N ARG A 105 -47.07 11.08 27.98
CA ARG A 105 -47.91 11.75 26.96
C ARG A 105 -48.09 10.92 25.69
N ALA A 106 -47.33 9.84 25.53
CA ALA A 106 -47.41 8.94 24.38
C ALA A 106 -47.36 7.46 24.78
N GLU A 107 -47.84 6.60 23.89
CA GLU A 107 -47.73 5.14 24.01
C GLU A 107 -46.30 4.64 23.73
N TYR A 108 -46.05 3.35 23.95
CA TYR A 108 -44.71 2.76 23.80
C TYR A 108 -44.13 3.02 22.40
N PRO A 109 -42.89 3.51 22.30
CA PRO A 109 -42.27 3.81 21.02
C PRO A 109 -42.18 2.58 20.10
N ILE A 110 -42.26 2.84 18.79
CA ILE A 110 -42.13 1.82 17.72
C ILE A 110 -40.82 1.03 17.91
N GLY A 111 -40.95 -0.30 17.96
CA GLY A 111 -39.85 -1.24 18.19
C GLY A 111 -39.97 -2.03 19.50
N PHE A 112 -40.75 -1.56 20.47
CA PHE A 112 -40.98 -2.29 21.73
C PHE A 112 -42.24 -3.17 21.66
N LYS A 113 -42.05 -4.46 21.40
CA LYS A 113 -43.11 -5.46 21.63
C LYS A 113 -43.27 -5.65 23.14
N LYS A 114 -44.39 -5.22 23.73
CA LYS A 114 -44.75 -5.59 25.10
C LYS A 114 -44.80 -7.12 25.19
N LEU A 115 -43.88 -7.73 25.95
CA LEU A 115 -44.13 -9.08 26.44
C LEU A 115 -45.39 -9.00 27.31
N LYS A 116 -46.47 -9.62 26.83
CA LYS A 116 -47.71 -9.71 27.60
C LYS A 116 -47.43 -10.54 28.85
N THR A 117 -47.37 -9.90 30.00
CA THR A 117 -47.53 -10.57 31.29
C THR A 117 -48.99 -11.01 31.39
N THR A 118 -49.23 -12.28 31.04
CA THR A 118 -50.49 -12.97 31.33
C THR A 118 -50.69 -12.97 32.84
N LYS A 119 -51.66 -12.19 33.31
CA LYS A 119 -52.22 -12.34 34.65
C LYS A 119 -52.76 -13.77 34.79
N GLN A 120 -52.11 -14.60 35.59
CA GLN A 120 -52.79 -15.69 36.29
C GLN A 120 -53.17 -15.16 37.67
N ASN A 121 -54.46 -14.87 37.79
CA ASN A 121 -55.11 -14.54 39.04
C ASN A 121 -55.42 -15.84 39.81
N ASN A 122 -55.42 -15.69 41.14
CA ASN A 122 -56.11 -16.50 42.16
C ASN A 122 -55.32 -17.66 42.78
N ILE A 123 -54.79 -17.43 43.97
CA ILE A 123 -54.94 -18.38 45.07
C ILE A 123 -55.43 -17.60 46.31
N SER A 124 -56.58 -18.05 46.78
CA SER A 124 -57.32 -17.64 47.97
C SER A 124 -56.48 -17.72 49.24
N TYR A 125 -56.67 -16.77 50.15
CA TYR A 125 -56.32 -16.93 51.56
C TYR A 125 -57.25 -17.95 52.22
N PRO A 126 -56.75 -18.76 53.17
CA PRO A 126 -57.54 -19.18 54.30
C PRO A 126 -57.00 -18.57 55.59
N GLU A 127 -57.93 -18.51 56.55
CA GLU A 127 -57.89 -17.80 57.81
C GLU A 127 -56.80 -18.25 58.79
N GLU A 128 -56.60 -17.36 59.76
CA GLU A 128 -55.80 -17.55 60.95
C GLU A 128 -56.08 -18.88 61.66
N ASP A 129 -55.03 -19.55 62.10
CA ASP A 129 -55.12 -20.29 63.36
C ASP A 129 -53.85 -20.11 64.18
N SER A 130 -54.09 -19.78 65.44
CA SER A 130 -53.11 -19.53 66.49
C SER A 130 -52.27 -20.78 66.76
N GLN A 131 -50.96 -20.61 67.03
CA GLN A 131 -50.33 -21.07 68.29
C GLN A 131 -48.79 -20.95 68.26
N LYS A 132 -48.28 -20.69 69.47
CA LYS A 132 -46.91 -20.44 69.90
C LYS A 132 -46.05 -21.71 69.88
N GLN A 133 -44.75 -21.60 69.60
CA GLN A 133 -43.60 -22.19 70.36
C GLN A 133 -42.31 -21.95 69.56
N ILE A 134 -41.38 -21.11 70.05
CA ILE A 134 -40.19 -21.50 70.86
C ILE A 134 -39.39 -22.63 70.21
N LEU A 135 -38.30 -22.28 69.49
CA LEU A 135 -36.93 -22.37 70.00
C LEU A 135 -35.99 -21.49 69.17
#